data_AF-A0A0M0BUG8-F1
#
_entry.id   AF-A0A0M0BUG8-F1
#
_cell.length_a   1.000
_cell.length_b   1.000
_cell.length_c   1.000
_cell.angle_alpha   90.00
_cell.angle_beta   90.00
_cell.angle_gamma   90.00
#
_symmetry.space_group_name_H-M   'P 1'
#
loop_
_entity.id
_entity.type
_entity.pdbx_description
1 polymer ?
#
loop_
_entity_poly.entity_id
_entity_poly.type
_entity_poly.pdbx_seq_one_letter_code
_entity_poly.pdbx_strand_id
1 'polypeptide(L)'
;MKEIVIDPITRLEGHGKITIFLNDSGNVENAYFQVPELRGFEKFCEGRRAEDLPIITTRICGVCPVAHHMAGAKALDAAFNVDPTETAKKLRELEYCGYYIYDHILHFYFLGGPDFVVGPDAPAAKRNILGVIEKVGLDIAGEVIKHRAFGQRITGILGGRPTHPVSAAMPGGIAKAINEDERQDIENMLKSCHEFAKFSLKIFDDVVLKNVDYVKLITSDPYNLPTYYMGTVDKNNKVNFYDGKVRVVDPEGKEFVKFGPEEYLDIIEEHVEPWTSVKMPYLKEV
;
A
#
# COMPACT_ATOMS: atom_id res chain seq x y z
N MET A 1 30.85 20.34 8.58
CA MET A 1 29.55 19.69 8.85
C MET A 1 29.74 18.18 8.81
N LYS A 2 29.40 17.47 9.90
CA LYS A 2 29.53 16.00 9.99
C LYS A 2 28.25 15.37 9.45
N GLU A 3 28.38 14.31 8.67
CA GLU A 3 27.25 13.59 8.06
C GLU A 3 27.05 12.23 8.74
N ILE A 4 25.80 11.87 9.02
CA ILE A 4 25.38 10.52 9.38
C ILE A 4 24.46 10.02 8.27
N VAL A 5 24.80 8.86 7.68
CA VAL A 5 24.07 8.29 6.55
C VAL A 5 23.49 6.93 6.94
N ILE A 6 22.18 6.76 6.69
CA ILE A 6 21.48 5.48 6.75
C ILE A 6 21.16 5.09 5.31
N ASP A 7 21.98 4.20 4.75
CA ASP A 7 21.87 3.74 3.35
C ASP A 7 22.29 2.26 3.24
N PRO A 8 21.39 1.36 2.82
CA PRO A 8 19.98 1.60 2.52
C PRO A 8 19.14 1.69 3.81
N ILE A 9 17.99 2.36 3.72
CA ILE A 9 16.92 2.10 4.69
C ILE A 9 16.41 0.67 4.45
N THR A 10 16.24 -0.10 5.53
CA THR A 10 15.90 -1.53 5.47
C THR A 10 14.42 -1.78 5.75
N ARG A 11 13.89 -2.92 5.27
CA ARG A 11 12.49 -3.35 5.44
C ARG A 11 11.45 -2.38 4.89
N LEU A 12 11.74 -1.82 3.72
CA LEU A 12 10.78 -1.09 2.87
C LEU A 12 10.78 -1.68 1.46
N GLU A 13 9.80 -1.29 0.64
CA GLU A 13 9.79 -1.56 -0.79
C GLU A 13 10.45 -0.40 -1.55
N GLY A 14 11.34 -0.71 -2.49
CA GLY A 14 12.12 0.27 -3.24
C GLY A 14 13.45 0.65 -2.58
N HIS A 15 13.98 1.81 -2.97
CA HIS A 15 15.26 2.34 -2.48
C HIS A 15 15.01 3.63 -1.71
N GLY A 16 15.63 3.75 -0.53
CA GLY A 16 15.57 4.95 0.27
C GLY A 16 16.85 5.13 1.09
N LYS A 17 17.20 6.39 1.33
CA LYS A 17 18.35 6.81 2.14
C LYS A 17 17.94 7.94 3.07
N ILE A 18 18.51 7.99 4.27
CA ILE A 18 18.40 9.13 5.17
C ILE A 18 19.79 9.73 5.37
N THR A 19 19.94 11.02 5.10
CA THR A 19 21.14 11.78 5.47
C THR A 19 20.80 12.77 6.58
N ILE A 20 21.60 12.77 7.64
CA ILE A 20 21.49 13.68 8.78
C ILE A 20 22.77 14.50 8.87
N PHE A 21 22.62 15.82 8.85
CA PHE A 21 23.72 16.77 8.92
C PHE A 21 23.82 17.35 10.34
N LEU A 22 25.02 17.32 10.91
CA LEU A 22 25.30 17.87 12.23
C LEU A 22 26.11 19.15 12.12
N ASN A 23 25.71 20.17 12.89
CA ASN A 23 26.47 21.40 13.05
C ASN A 23 27.73 21.18 13.89
N ASP A 24 28.55 22.23 14.05
CA ASP A 24 29.83 22.15 14.76
C ASP A 24 29.69 21.82 16.26
N SER A 25 28.51 22.05 16.85
CA SER A 25 28.19 21.66 18.23
C SER A 25 27.73 20.20 18.36
N GLY A 26 27.59 19.49 17.24
CA GLY A 26 27.10 18.11 17.18
C GLY A 26 25.58 17.96 17.19
N ASN A 27 24.82 19.07 17.13
CA ASN A 27 23.36 19.03 17.05
C ASN A 27 22.91 18.79 15.60
N VAL A 28 21.76 18.12 15.43
CA VAL A 28 21.13 17.94 14.11
C VAL A 28 20.73 19.31 13.56
N GLU A 29 21.24 19.63 12.38
CA GLU A 29 20.92 20.86 11.65
C GLU A 29 19.89 20.58 10.55
N ASN A 30 20.05 19.49 9.81
CA ASN A 30 19.11 19.07 8.76
C ASN A 30 19.02 17.55 8.67
N ALA A 31 17.88 17.03 8.20
CA ALA A 31 17.71 15.63 7.85
C ALA A 31 16.88 15.50 6.57
N TYR A 32 17.30 14.61 5.67
CA TYR A 32 16.67 14.42 4.36
C TYR A 32 16.34 12.95 4.11
N PHE A 33 15.11 12.67 3.69
CA PHE A 33 14.68 11.35 3.21
C PHE A 33 14.73 11.31 1.68
N GLN A 34 15.67 10.57 1.12
CA GLN A 34 15.97 10.58 -0.31
C GLN A 34 15.55 9.27 -0.95
N VAL A 35 14.84 9.36 -2.07
CA VAL A 35 14.51 8.23 -2.96
C VAL A 35 15.35 8.38 -4.23
N PRO A 36 16.40 7.56 -4.43
CA PRO A 36 17.34 7.72 -5.53
C PRO A 36 16.91 7.00 -6.83
N GLU A 37 15.67 6.51 -6.92
CA GLU A 37 15.20 5.70 -8.04
C GLU A 37 14.15 6.43 -8.89
N LEU A 38 14.35 6.45 -10.21
CA LEU A 38 13.39 6.92 -11.20
C LEU A 38 13.44 6.01 -12.44
N ARG A 39 12.29 5.46 -12.85
CA ARG A 39 12.17 4.58 -14.02
C ARG A 39 11.48 5.21 -15.24
N GLY A 40 10.84 6.37 -15.07
CA GLY A 40 10.27 7.14 -16.19
C GLY A 40 9.06 6.51 -16.89
N PHE A 41 8.21 5.77 -16.17
CA PHE A 41 7.00 5.13 -16.71
C PHE A 41 6.09 6.08 -17.48
N GLU A 42 5.88 7.29 -16.96
CA GLU A 42 5.06 8.31 -17.61
C GLU A 42 5.57 8.63 -19.02
N LYS A 43 6.90 8.75 -19.19
CA LYS A 43 7.51 9.10 -20.48
C LYS A 43 7.60 7.94 -21.45
N PHE A 44 8.03 6.76 -21.01
CA PHE A 44 8.22 5.64 -21.94
C PHE A 44 6.92 4.99 -22.41
N CYS A 45 5.81 5.26 -21.72
CA CYS A 45 4.47 4.83 -22.12
C CYS A 45 3.91 5.64 -23.29
N GLU A 46 4.44 6.83 -23.58
CA GLU A 46 4.04 7.61 -24.75
C GLU A 46 4.28 6.82 -26.05
N GLY A 47 3.30 6.85 -26.95
CA GLY A 47 3.35 6.13 -28.24
C GLY A 47 3.08 4.62 -28.15
N ARG A 48 2.86 4.06 -26.96
CA ARG A 48 2.40 2.68 -26.81
C ARG A 48 0.90 2.56 -27.02
N ARG A 49 0.44 1.33 -27.27
CA ARG A 49 -0.99 1.03 -27.27
C ARG A 49 -1.53 1.19 -25.85
N ALA A 50 -2.65 1.90 -25.72
CA ALA A 50 -3.26 2.17 -24.42
C ALA A 50 -3.62 0.86 -23.70
N GLU A 51 -4.07 -0.13 -24.46
CA GLU A 51 -4.47 -1.46 -23.98
C GLU A 51 -3.31 -2.26 -23.36
N ASP A 52 -2.05 -1.91 -23.65
CA ASP A 52 -0.89 -2.53 -23.03
C ASP A 52 -0.60 -1.93 -21.64
N LEU A 53 -1.12 -0.74 -21.32
CA LEU A 53 -0.79 -0.02 -20.09
C LEU A 53 -1.14 -0.78 -18.82
N PRO A 54 -2.31 -1.42 -18.67
CA PRO A 54 -2.62 -2.19 -17.46
C PRO A 54 -1.68 -3.37 -17.24
N ILE A 55 -0.96 -3.85 -18.26
CA ILE A 55 0.08 -4.87 -18.13
C ILE A 55 1.40 -4.20 -17.78
N ILE A 56 1.78 -3.13 -18.47
CA ILE A 56 3.02 -2.39 -18.26
C ILE A 56 3.09 -1.83 -16.84
N THR A 57 2.06 -1.13 -16.38
CA THR A 57 2.05 -0.43 -15.08
C THR A 57 2.20 -1.37 -13.90
N THR A 58 1.80 -2.64 -14.01
CA THR A 58 2.05 -3.62 -12.95
C THR A 58 3.55 -3.81 -12.66
N ARG A 59 4.46 -3.39 -13.55
CA ARG A 59 5.91 -3.46 -13.35
C ARG A 59 6.45 -2.23 -12.59
N ILE A 60 5.59 -1.28 -12.23
CA ILE A 60 5.96 -0.17 -11.34
C ILE A 60 6.30 -0.72 -9.95
N CYS A 61 5.60 -1.73 -9.44
CA CYS A 61 5.90 -2.29 -8.13
C CYS A 61 5.61 -3.80 -8.11
N GLY A 62 6.50 -4.57 -7.48
CA GLY A 62 6.28 -6.00 -7.27
C GLY A 62 5.29 -6.32 -6.14
N VAL A 63 5.02 -5.35 -5.27
CA VAL A 63 4.15 -5.51 -4.09
C VAL A 63 2.71 -5.07 -4.38
N CYS A 64 2.49 -3.97 -5.10
CA CYS A 64 1.15 -3.49 -5.47
C CYS A 64 0.79 -3.59 -6.98
N PRO A 65 1.17 -4.67 -7.70
CA PRO A 65 0.90 -4.76 -9.14
C PRO A 65 -0.59 -4.80 -9.46
N VAL A 66 -1.44 -5.32 -8.56
CA VAL A 66 -2.91 -5.37 -8.72
C VAL A 66 -3.49 -3.96 -8.69
N ALA A 67 -3.01 -3.08 -7.81
CA ALA A 67 -3.47 -1.69 -7.76
C ALA A 67 -3.16 -0.96 -9.07
N HIS A 68 -1.95 -1.12 -9.60
CA HIS A 68 -1.59 -0.57 -10.91
C HIS A 68 -2.40 -1.18 -12.06
N HIS A 69 -2.70 -2.47 -11.99
CA HIS A 69 -3.55 -3.15 -12.97
C HIS A 69 -4.96 -2.55 -12.99
N MET A 70 -5.58 -2.39 -11.82
CA MET A 70 -6.93 -1.83 -11.70
C MET A 70 -6.99 -0.35 -12.06
N ALA A 71 -5.99 0.44 -11.65
CA ALA A 71 -5.90 1.85 -12.04
C ALA A 71 -5.79 2.00 -13.56
N GLY A 72 -4.95 1.18 -14.21
CA GLY A 72 -4.86 1.12 -15.67
C GLY A 72 -6.18 0.70 -16.32
N ALA A 73 -6.86 -0.32 -15.76
CA ALA A 73 -8.15 -0.79 -16.25
C ALA A 73 -9.20 0.34 -16.28
N LYS A 74 -9.37 1.00 -15.13
CA LYS A 74 -10.37 2.07 -14.96
C LYS A 74 -10.06 3.28 -15.83
N ALA A 75 -8.78 3.60 -16.03
CA ALA A 75 -8.36 4.63 -16.97
C ALA A 75 -8.75 4.28 -18.42
N LEU A 76 -8.59 3.02 -18.83
CA LEU A 76 -9.01 2.58 -20.16
C LEU A 76 -10.53 2.51 -20.32
N ASP A 77 -11.26 2.06 -19.30
CA ASP A 77 -12.73 2.07 -19.34
C ASP A 77 -13.25 3.49 -19.59
N ALA A 78 -12.68 4.49 -18.89
CA ALA A 78 -12.98 5.90 -19.12
C ALA A 78 -12.57 6.36 -20.53
N ALA A 79 -11.35 6.03 -20.97
CA ALA A 79 -10.84 6.46 -22.28
C ALA A 79 -11.65 5.89 -23.46
N PHE A 80 -12.15 4.66 -23.34
CA PHE A 80 -13.00 4.01 -24.35
C PHE A 80 -14.49 4.28 -24.15
N ASN A 81 -14.86 5.03 -23.11
CA ASN A 81 -16.25 5.33 -22.73
C ASN A 81 -17.12 4.07 -22.61
N VAL A 82 -16.60 3.07 -21.89
CA VAL A 82 -17.28 1.80 -21.61
C VAL A 82 -17.52 1.65 -20.12
N ASP A 83 -18.72 1.20 -19.75
CA ASP A 83 -19.03 0.83 -18.38
C ASP A 83 -18.94 -0.70 -18.23
N PRO A 84 -18.02 -1.23 -17.40
CA PRO A 84 -17.94 -2.65 -17.16
C PRO A 84 -19.25 -3.20 -16.57
N THR A 85 -19.58 -4.43 -16.91
CA THR A 85 -20.73 -5.12 -16.30
C THR A 85 -20.58 -5.21 -14.77
N GLU A 86 -21.70 -5.29 -14.05
CA GLU A 86 -21.69 -5.46 -12.58
C GLU A 86 -20.87 -6.67 -12.12
N THR A 87 -20.90 -7.76 -12.89
CA THR A 87 -20.06 -8.94 -12.63
C THR A 87 -18.57 -8.62 -12.74
N ALA A 88 -18.16 -7.87 -13.76
CA ALA A 88 -16.77 -7.47 -13.93
C ALA A 88 -16.31 -6.53 -12.80
N LYS A 89 -17.12 -5.54 -12.42
CA LYS A 89 -16.82 -4.63 -11.29
C LYS A 89 -16.60 -5.42 -10.00
N LYS A 90 -17.49 -6.35 -9.67
CA LYS A 90 -17.38 -7.20 -8.47
C LYS A 90 -16.15 -8.10 -8.48
N LEU A 91 -15.79 -8.69 -9.63
CA LEU A 91 -14.62 -9.56 -9.72
C LEU A 91 -13.31 -8.78 -9.63
N ARG A 92 -13.25 -7.58 -10.20
CA ARG A 92 -12.11 -6.66 -10.02
C ARG A 92 -11.96 -6.19 -8.57
N GLU A 93 -13.05 -5.82 -7.92
CA GLU A 93 -13.05 -5.46 -6.49
C GLU A 93 -12.63 -6.65 -5.62
N LEU A 94 -13.10 -7.86 -5.93
CA LEU A 94 -12.70 -9.08 -5.23
C LEU A 94 -11.21 -9.37 -5.37
N GLU A 95 -10.63 -9.15 -6.56
CA GLU A 95 -9.18 -9.26 -6.76
C GLU A 95 -8.43 -8.21 -5.94
N TYR A 96 -8.93 -6.97 -5.93
CA TYR A 96 -8.36 -5.89 -5.12
C TYR A 96 -8.38 -6.21 -3.62
N CYS A 97 -9.45 -6.83 -3.11
CA CYS A 97 -9.51 -7.35 -1.75
C CYS A 97 -8.46 -8.43 -1.48
N GLY A 98 -8.25 -9.35 -2.43
CA GLY A 98 -7.17 -10.36 -2.35
C GLY A 98 -5.78 -9.71 -2.26
N TYR A 99 -5.57 -8.65 -3.04
CA TYR A 99 -4.37 -7.80 -2.94
C TYR A 99 -4.20 -7.17 -1.57
N TYR A 100 -5.23 -6.50 -1.09
CA TYR A 100 -5.21 -5.83 0.20
C TYR A 100 -4.80 -6.79 1.34
N ILE A 101 -5.32 -8.02 1.32
CA ILE A 101 -4.98 -9.06 2.29
C ILE A 101 -3.49 -9.41 2.23
N TYR A 102 -2.95 -9.80 1.07
CA TYR A 102 -1.55 -10.24 1.04
C TYR A 102 -0.57 -9.10 1.32
N ASP A 103 -0.92 -7.88 0.93
CA ASP A 103 -0.09 -6.68 1.07
C ASP A 103 -0.01 -6.22 2.53
N HIS A 104 -1.14 -6.13 3.21
CA HIS A 104 -1.16 -5.75 4.62
C HIS A 104 -0.53 -6.81 5.51
N ILE A 105 -0.68 -8.10 5.19
CA ILE A 105 0.03 -9.17 5.90
C ILE A 105 1.55 -9.05 5.66
N LEU A 106 1.98 -8.76 4.42
CA LEU A 106 3.39 -8.53 4.10
C LEU A 106 3.94 -7.38 4.96
N HIS A 107 3.30 -6.21 4.90
CA HIS A 107 3.77 -5.05 5.65
C HIS A 107 3.78 -5.29 7.16
N PHE A 108 2.66 -5.75 7.72
CA PHE A 108 2.54 -5.91 9.16
C PHE A 108 3.50 -6.95 9.72
N TYR A 109 3.68 -8.11 9.08
CA TYR A 109 4.50 -9.17 9.68
C TYR A 109 5.97 -9.18 9.22
N PHE A 110 6.25 -8.78 7.97
CA PHE A 110 7.61 -8.88 7.41
C PHE A 110 8.36 -7.55 7.47
N LEU A 111 7.65 -6.41 7.42
CA LEU A 111 8.27 -5.09 7.32
C LEU A 111 8.20 -4.33 8.65
N GLY A 112 7.03 -3.85 9.05
CA GLY A 112 6.86 -3.00 10.25
C GLY A 112 6.80 -3.77 11.57
N GLY A 113 6.18 -4.96 11.58
CA GLY A 113 6.00 -5.75 12.80
C GLY A 113 7.27 -6.12 13.57
N PRO A 114 8.42 -6.42 12.94
CA PRO A 114 9.64 -6.71 13.67
C PRO A 114 10.06 -5.62 14.66
N ASP A 115 9.80 -4.33 14.38
CA ASP A 115 10.13 -3.23 15.31
C ASP A 115 9.28 -3.28 16.59
N PHE A 116 8.03 -3.75 16.49
CA PHE A 116 7.12 -3.81 17.64
C PHE A 116 7.19 -5.16 18.37
N VAL A 117 7.21 -6.26 17.63
CA VAL A 117 7.13 -7.63 18.16
C VAL A 117 8.47 -8.08 18.75
N VAL A 118 9.58 -7.78 18.08
CA VAL A 118 10.92 -8.08 18.60
C VAL A 118 11.42 -6.96 19.51
N GLY A 119 11.08 -5.72 19.15
CA GLY A 119 11.36 -4.50 19.90
C GLY A 119 12.34 -3.57 19.19
N PRO A 120 12.24 -2.25 19.39
CA PRO A 120 13.05 -1.26 18.70
C PRO A 120 14.54 -1.38 19.07
N ASP A 121 14.84 -1.77 20.30
CA ASP A 121 16.22 -1.94 20.80
C ASP A 121 16.81 -3.33 20.53
N ALA A 122 16.08 -4.20 19.82
CA ALA A 122 16.57 -5.54 19.50
C ALA A 122 17.80 -5.47 18.57
N PRO A 123 18.77 -6.39 18.71
CA PRO A 123 19.90 -6.48 17.80
C PRO A 123 19.44 -6.57 16.34
N ALA A 124 20.13 -5.90 15.42
CA ALA A 124 19.77 -5.88 14.00
C ALA A 124 19.64 -7.29 13.39
N ALA A 125 20.46 -8.24 13.83
CA ALA A 125 20.39 -9.64 13.41
C ALA A 125 19.07 -10.36 13.78
N LYS A 126 18.35 -9.85 14.78
CA LYS A 126 17.06 -10.37 15.24
C LYS A 126 15.87 -9.51 14.83
N ARG A 127 16.05 -8.21 14.55
CA ARG A 127 14.96 -7.28 14.19
C ARG A 127 14.51 -7.44 12.74
N ASN A 128 14.04 -8.64 12.42
CA ASN A 128 13.56 -9.09 11.11
C ASN A 128 12.55 -10.23 11.29
N ILE A 129 12.06 -10.80 10.18
CA ILE A 129 11.06 -11.88 10.20
C ILE A 129 11.49 -13.10 11.02
N LEU A 130 12.78 -13.44 11.07
CA LEU A 130 13.25 -14.60 11.84
C LEU A 130 13.11 -14.36 13.35
N GLY A 131 13.41 -13.15 13.82
CA GLY A 131 13.18 -12.82 15.23
C GLY A 131 11.70 -12.72 15.59
N VAL A 132 10.84 -12.31 14.64
CA VAL A 132 9.39 -12.41 14.83
C VAL A 132 9.00 -13.88 15.04
N ILE A 133 9.47 -14.79 14.18
CA ILE A 133 9.23 -16.24 14.31
C ILE A 133 9.74 -16.78 15.64
N GLU A 134 10.94 -16.39 16.09
CA GLU A 134 11.47 -16.77 17.40
C GLU A 134 10.55 -16.34 18.56
N LYS A 135 9.89 -15.17 18.43
CA LYS A 135 9.00 -14.61 19.46
C LYS A 135 7.60 -15.20 19.44
N VAL A 136 7.01 -15.41 18.27
CA VAL A 136 5.62 -15.85 18.11
C VAL A 136 5.49 -17.36 17.93
N GLY A 137 6.57 -18.06 17.59
CA GLY A 137 6.57 -19.49 17.33
C GLY A 137 6.22 -19.87 15.89
N LEU A 138 6.55 -21.11 15.52
CA LEU A 138 6.39 -21.63 14.15
C LEU A 138 4.92 -21.76 13.72
N ASP A 139 4.00 -22.01 14.66
CA ASP A 139 2.57 -22.16 14.35
C ASP A 139 1.98 -20.84 13.84
N ILE A 140 2.23 -19.73 14.54
CA ILE A 140 1.79 -18.39 14.13
C ILE A 140 2.46 -17.99 12.82
N ALA A 141 3.76 -18.27 12.67
CA ALA A 141 4.49 -18.02 11.42
C ALA A 141 3.88 -18.77 10.24
N GLY A 142 3.46 -20.03 10.44
CA GLY A 142 2.76 -20.84 9.46
C GLY A 142 1.45 -20.19 9.02
N GLU A 143 0.65 -19.69 9.98
CA GLU A 143 -0.59 -18.99 9.67
C GLU A 143 -0.36 -17.67 8.92
N VAL A 144 0.69 -16.91 9.23
CA VAL A 144 1.06 -15.69 8.47
C VAL A 144 1.34 -16.04 7.00
N ILE A 145 2.19 -17.04 6.75
CA ILE A 145 2.57 -17.45 5.38
C ILE A 145 1.35 -17.98 4.63
N LYS A 146 0.53 -18.81 5.28
CA LYS A 146 -0.70 -19.39 4.72
C LYS A 146 -1.68 -18.30 4.27
N HIS A 147 -1.97 -17.32 5.11
CA HIS A 147 -2.95 -16.28 4.77
C HIS A 147 -2.41 -15.28 3.73
N ARG A 148 -1.10 -14.99 3.74
CA ARG A 148 -0.48 -14.26 2.62
C ARG A 148 -0.60 -15.04 1.30
N ALA A 149 -0.39 -16.35 1.34
CA ALA A 149 -0.53 -17.22 0.18
C ALA A 149 -1.99 -17.31 -0.31
N PHE A 150 -2.97 -17.25 0.58
CA PHE A 150 -4.40 -17.16 0.20
C PHE A 150 -4.71 -15.88 -0.56
N GLY A 151 -4.27 -14.71 -0.10
CA GLY A 151 -4.43 -13.47 -0.85
C GLY A 151 -3.82 -13.56 -2.26
N GLN A 152 -2.60 -14.08 -2.38
CA GLN A 152 -1.92 -14.32 -3.67
C GLN A 152 -2.62 -15.38 -4.54
N ARG A 153 -3.23 -16.42 -3.95
CA ARG A 153 -3.99 -17.42 -4.68
C ARG A 153 -5.30 -16.84 -5.22
N ILE A 154 -5.98 -16.01 -4.45
CA ILE A 154 -7.19 -15.29 -4.88
C ILE A 154 -6.87 -14.42 -6.09
N THR A 155 -5.78 -13.64 -6.03
CA THR A 155 -5.34 -12.84 -7.19
C THR A 155 -4.89 -13.71 -8.36
N GLY A 156 -4.29 -14.87 -8.11
CA GLY A 156 -3.98 -15.87 -9.14
C GLY A 156 -5.20 -16.42 -9.87
N ILE A 157 -6.29 -16.72 -9.14
CA ILE A 157 -7.54 -17.24 -9.72
C ILE A 157 -8.22 -16.18 -10.59
N LEU A 158 -8.29 -14.93 -10.10
CA LEU A 158 -9.02 -13.83 -10.74
C LEU A 158 -8.21 -13.11 -11.83
N GLY A 159 -6.95 -12.81 -11.53
CA GLY A 159 -6.01 -12.08 -12.36
C GLY A 159 -5.11 -12.95 -13.25
N GLY A 160 -5.25 -14.29 -13.16
CA GLY A 160 -4.50 -15.28 -13.94
C GLY A 160 -3.06 -15.50 -13.47
N ARG A 161 -2.51 -14.57 -12.67
CA ARG A 161 -1.20 -14.64 -12.04
C ARG A 161 -1.26 -14.03 -10.64
N PRO A 162 -0.62 -14.64 -9.63
CA PRO A 162 -0.58 -14.07 -8.28
C PRO A 162 0.02 -12.66 -8.23
N THR A 163 1.05 -12.45 -9.06
CA THR A 163 1.78 -11.19 -9.23
C THR A 163 1.77 -10.80 -10.70
N HIS A 164 1.60 -9.50 -10.98
CA HIS A 164 1.43 -8.93 -12.32
C HIS A 164 0.26 -9.60 -13.06
N PRO A 165 -0.97 -9.41 -12.56
CA PRO A 165 -2.18 -9.97 -13.18
C PRO A 165 -2.36 -9.47 -14.62
N VAL A 166 -3.13 -10.21 -15.40
CA VAL A 166 -3.35 -9.96 -16.83
C VAL A 166 -4.82 -10.02 -17.24
N SER A 167 -5.69 -10.68 -16.46
CA SER A 167 -7.06 -10.99 -16.91
C SER A 167 -8.14 -10.04 -16.42
N ALA A 168 -7.90 -9.24 -15.38
CA ALA A 168 -8.96 -8.43 -14.79
C ALA A 168 -9.04 -6.99 -15.32
N ALA A 169 -7.98 -6.48 -15.96
CA ALA A 169 -7.94 -5.14 -16.52
C ALA A 169 -8.14 -5.09 -18.04
N MET A 170 -9.23 -5.69 -18.53
CA MET A 170 -9.63 -5.53 -19.94
C MET A 170 -10.58 -4.34 -20.06
N PRO A 171 -10.43 -3.46 -21.08
CA PRO A 171 -11.42 -2.41 -21.34
C PRO A 171 -12.84 -2.99 -21.43
N GLY A 172 -13.76 -2.48 -20.63
CA GLY A 172 -15.15 -2.92 -20.55
C GLY A 172 -15.41 -4.17 -19.69
N GLY A 173 -14.38 -4.75 -19.05
CA GLY A 173 -14.61 -5.85 -18.11
C GLY A 173 -13.38 -6.69 -17.75
N ILE A 174 -13.54 -8.02 -17.86
CA ILE A 174 -12.54 -9.02 -17.48
C ILE A 174 -12.42 -10.06 -18.60
N ALA A 175 -11.25 -10.68 -18.73
CA ALA A 175 -10.97 -11.70 -19.74
C ALA A 175 -11.50 -13.09 -19.36
N LYS A 176 -11.66 -13.37 -18.06
CA LYS A 176 -12.02 -14.70 -17.55
C LYS A 176 -13.11 -14.59 -16.47
N ALA A 177 -14.13 -15.42 -16.59
CA ALA A 177 -15.08 -15.69 -15.51
C ALA A 177 -14.55 -16.78 -14.56
N ILE A 178 -15.03 -16.78 -13.31
CA ILE A 178 -14.76 -17.86 -12.37
C ILE A 178 -15.84 -18.94 -12.45
N ASN A 179 -15.47 -20.19 -12.18
CA ASN A 179 -16.44 -21.27 -11.99
C ASN A 179 -16.86 -21.42 -10.51
N GLU A 180 -17.82 -22.30 -10.23
CA GLU A 180 -18.35 -22.47 -8.86
C GLU A 180 -17.32 -23.03 -7.88
N ASP A 181 -16.44 -23.94 -8.34
CA ASP A 181 -15.38 -24.50 -7.50
C ASP A 181 -14.37 -23.41 -7.09
N GLU A 182 -13.95 -22.57 -8.05
CA GLU A 182 -13.09 -21.41 -7.81
C GLU A 182 -13.76 -20.40 -6.86
N ARG A 183 -15.06 -20.14 -7.02
CA ARG A 183 -15.83 -19.27 -6.13
C ARG A 183 -15.86 -19.82 -4.70
N GLN A 184 -16.10 -21.12 -4.54
CA GLN A 184 -16.15 -21.77 -3.23
C GLN A 184 -14.77 -21.78 -2.55
N ASP A 185 -13.69 -22.02 -3.33
CA ASP A 185 -12.31 -21.94 -2.88
C ASP A 185 -11.98 -20.53 -2.36
N ILE A 186 -12.32 -19.49 -3.11
CA ILE A 186 -12.13 -18.09 -2.71
C ILE A 186 -12.88 -17.80 -1.41
N GLU A 187 -14.15 -18.20 -1.32
CA GLU A 187 -14.96 -17.97 -0.13
C GLU A 187 -14.34 -18.63 1.12
N ASN A 188 -13.86 -19.87 1.00
CA ASN A 188 -13.24 -20.60 2.11
C ASN A 188 -11.93 -19.93 2.55
N MET A 189 -11.10 -19.50 1.59
CA MET A 189 -9.89 -18.74 1.88
C MET A 189 -10.20 -17.41 2.60
N LEU A 190 -11.22 -16.67 2.15
CA LEU A 190 -11.62 -15.40 2.74
C LEU A 190 -12.18 -15.57 4.16
N LYS A 191 -12.96 -16.61 4.42
CA LYS A 191 -13.42 -16.96 5.79
C LYS A 191 -12.24 -17.19 6.73
N SER A 192 -11.22 -17.93 6.28
CA SER A 192 -9.98 -18.13 7.05
C SER A 192 -9.23 -16.81 7.27
N CYS A 193 -9.06 -16.01 6.21
CA CYS A 193 -8.39 -14.71 6.30
C CYS A 193 -9.10 -13.75 7.25
N HIS A 194 -10.42 -13.77 7.32
CA HIS A 194 -11.20 -12.95 8.23
C HIS A 194 -10.92 -13.29 9.70
N GLU A 195 -10.90 -14.57 10.07
CA GLU A 195 -10.55 -14.98 11.43
C GLU A 195 -9.08 -14.65 11.75
N PHE A 196 -8.18 -14.80 10.79
CA PHE A 196 -6.78 -14.42 10.94
C PHE A 196 -6.59 -12.90 11.09
N ALA A 197 -7.41 -12.08 10.42
CA ALA A 197 -7.38 -10.63 10.58
C ALA A 197 -7.78 -10.23 12.02
N LYS A 198 -8.81 -10.85 12.59
CA LYS A 198 -9.17 -10.63 14.01
C LYS A 198 -8.04 -11.00 14.96
N PHE A 199 -7.38 -12.12 14.71
CA PHE A 199 -6.20 -12.53 15.45
C PHE A 199 -5.05 -11.51 15.34
N SER A 200 -4.79 -11.00 14.12
CA SER A 200 -3.78 -9.97 13.86
C SER A 200 -4.08 -8.67 14.61
N LEU A 201 -5.35 -8.24 14.62
CA LEU A 201 -5.80 -7.07 15.39
C LEU A 201 -5.60 -7.26 16.90
N LYS A 202 -5.86 -8.47 17.41
CA LYS A 202 -5.59 -8.80 18.81
C LYS A 202 -4.09 -8.74 19.13
N ILE A 203 -3.22 -9.22 18.23
CA ILE A 203 -1.76 -9.07 18.39
C ILE A 203 -1.39 -7.58 18.46
N PHE A 204 -1.93 -6.76 17.57
CA PHE A 204 -1.64 -5.33 17.57
C PHE A 204 -2.07 -4.66 18.88
N ASP A 205 -3.27 -4.98 19.38
CA ASP A 205 -3.74 -4.52 20.68
C ASP A 205 -2.80 -4.96 21.82
N ASP A 206 -2.46 -6.24 21.87
CA ASP A 206 -1.67 -6.85 22.95
C ASP A 206 -0.21 -6.38 22.97
N VAL A 207 0.41 -6.21 21.79
CA VAL A 207 1.84 -5.90 21.67
C VAL A 207 2.10 -4.41 21.55
N VAL A 208 1.24 -3.69 20.82
CA VAL A 208 1.44 -2.27 20.53
C VAL A 208 0.65 -1.39 21.47
N LEU A 209 -0.68 -1.53 21.49
CA LEU A 209 -1.55 -0.58 22.19
C LEU A 209 -1.51 -0.72 23.72
N LYS A 210 -1.28 -1.92 24.24
CA LYS A 210 -1.09 -2.14 25.69
C LYS A 210 0.31 -1.78 26.20
N ASN A 211 1.28 -1.60 25.30
CA ASN A 211 2.61 -1.18 25.68
C ASN A 211 2.66 0.35 25.82
N VAL A 212 2.62 0.84 27.06
CA VAL A 212 2.59 2.28 27.37
C VAL A 212 3.79 3.02 26.79
N ASP A 213 4.97 2.40 26.75
CA ASP A 213 6.17 3.03 26.21
C ASP A 213 6.06 3.21 24.69
N TYR A 214 5.50 2.22 23.99
CA TYR A 214 5.22 2.34 22.56
C TYR A 214 4.16 3.39 22.27
N VAL A 215 3.04 3.38 23.00
CA VAL A 215 1.98 4.38 22.83
C VAL A 215 2.53 5.79 23.08
N LYS A 216 3.32 5.97 24.13
CA LYS A 216 3.96 7.26 24.43
C LYS A 216 4.93 7.69 23.33
N LEU A 217 5.68 6.76 22.75
CA LEU A 217 6.59 7.05 21.64
C LEU A 217 5.82 7.50 20.39
N ILE A 218 4.86 6.70 19.93
CA ILE A 218 4.13 6.97 18.68
C ILE A 218 3.17 8.18 18.77
N THR A 219 2.80 8.60 19.98
CA THR A 219 1.98 9.80 20.21
C THR A 219 2.80 11.03 20.60
N SER A 220 4.13 10.92 20.66
CA SER A 220 5.00 12.05 21.01
C SER A 220 5.10 13.06 19.87
N ASP A 221 5.39 14.32 20.21
CA ASP A 221 5.47 15.43 19.24
C ASP A 221 6.35 15.14 18.01
N PRO A 222 7.52 14.48 18.11
CA PRO A 222 8.32 14.14 16.93
C PRO A 222 7.64 13.19 15.94
N TYR A 223 6.67 12.39 16.39
CA TYR A 223 5.89 11.47 15.57
C TYR A 223 4.48 11.98 15.25
N ASN A 224 4.13 13.17 15.77
CA ASN A 224 2.84 13.79 15.56
C ASN A 224 2.98 14.97 14.60
N LEU A 225 2.59 14.76 13.35
CA LEU A 225 2.53 15.81 12.34
C LEU A 225 1.06 16.07 11.98
N PRO A 226 0.49 17.24 12.34
CA PRO A 226 -0.84 17.62 11.91
C PRO A 226 -0.86 17.80 10.38
N THR A 227 -1.56 16.91 9.67
CA THR A 227 -1.71 16.99 8.21
C THR A 227 -3.16 16.82 7.81
N TYR A 228 -3.45 17.17 6.56
CA TYR A 228 -4.67 16.75 5.89
C TYR A 228 -4.63 15.23 5.67
N TYR A 229 -5.80 14.59 5.69
CA TYR A 229 -5.96 13.16 5.38
C TYR A 229 -6.87 12.98 4.18
N MET A 230 -6.46 12.13 3.24
CA MET A 230 -7.17 11.86 2.01
C MET A 230 -7.49 10.36 1.91
N GLY A 231 -8.72 10.03 1.49
CA GLY A 231 -9.12 8.64 1.28
C GLY A 231 -10.38 8.52 0.42
N THR A 232 -10.52 7.39 -0.26
CA THR A 232 -11.68 7.10 -1.11
C THR A 232 -12.88 6.69 -0.25
N VAL A 233 -14.05 7.25 -0.58
CA VAL A 233 -15.32 6.99 0.10
C VAL A 233 -16.45 6.67 -0.87
N ASP A 234 -17.36 5.81 -0.44
CA ASP A 234 -18.61 5.50 -1.15
C ASP A 234 -19.63 6.65 -1.05
N LYS A 235 -20.79 6.47 -1.69
CA LYS A 235 -21.91 7.44 -1.66
C LYS A 235 -22.46 7.76 -0.25
N ASN A 236 -22.14 6.94 0.75
CA ASN A 236 -22.56 7.08 2.14
C ASN A 236 -21.41 7.58 3.04
N ASN A 237 -20.31 8.09 2.46
CA ASN A 237 -19.08 8.49 3.15
C ASN A 237 -18.43 7.35 3.96
N LYS A 238 -18.57 6.10 3.53
CA LYS A 238 -17.86 4.95 4.10
C LYS A 238 -16.59 4.68 3.32
N VAL A 239 -15.53 4.25 4.01
CA VAL A 239 -14.26 3.88 3.38
C VAL A 239 -14.51 2.86 2.28
N ASN A 240 -13.96 3.11 1.10
CA ASN A 240 -13.97 2.18 -0.02
C ASN A 240 -12.58 2.21 -0.68
N PHE A 241 -12.05 1.05 -1.06
CA PHE A 241 -10.70 0.94 -1.61
C PHE A 241 -10.65 0.72 -3.13
N TYR A 242 -11.82 0.58 -3.78
CA TYR A 242 -11.94 0.26 -5.19
C TYR A 242 -12.63 1.36 -6.01
N ASP A 243 -13.73 1.94 -5.49
CA ASP A 243 -14.52 2.93 -6.21
C ASP A 243 -15.17 3.96 -5.29
N GLY A 244 -15.41 5.16 -5.82
CA GLY A 244 -16.00 6.27 -5.08
C GLY A 244 -15.33 7.61 -5.34
N LYS A 245 -15.61 8.58 -4.47
CA LYS A 245 -14.98 9.91 -4.50
C LYS A 245 -13.83 9.95 -3.51
N VAL A 246 -12.82 10.76 -3.82
CA VAL A 246 -11.75 11.07 -2.88
C VAL A 246 -12.23 12.16 -1.93
N ARG A 247 -12.20 11.88 -0.62
CA ARG A 247 -12.54 12.83 0.44
C ARG A 247 -11.27 13.24 1.17
N VAL A 248 -11.13 14.54 1.39
CA VAL A 248 -10.03 15.13 2.15
C VAL A 248 -10.60 15.79 3.41
N VAL A 249 -9.95 15.59 4.54
CA VAL A 249 -10.23 16.28 5.80
C VAL A 249 -9.05 17.10 6.27
N ASP A 250 -9.34 18.20 6.95
CA ASP A 250 -8.35 19.02 7.66
C ASP A 250 -7.85 18.32 8.95
N PRO A 251 -6.81 18.85 9.63
CA PRO A 251 -6.29 18.27 10.87
C PRO A 251 -7.35 18.15 12.00
N GLU A 252 -8.42 18.92 11.95
CA GLU A 252 -9.56 18.85 12.88
C GLU A 252 -10.61 17.79 12.48
N GLY A 253 -10.43 17.13 11.34
CA GLY A 253 -11.30 16.07 10.82
C GLY A 253 -12.54 16.58 10.05
N LYS A 254 -12.64 17.89 9.82
CA LYS A 254 -13.72 18.49 9.02
C LYS A 254 -13.42 18.29 7.54
N GLU A 255 -14.47 18.04 6.75
CA GLU A 255 -14.34 17.87 5.30
C GLU A 255 -13.84 19.16 4.65
N PHE A 256 -12.68 19.07 3.99
CA PHE A 256 -12.04 20.15 3.26
C PHE A 256 -12.50 20.16 1.80
N VAL A 257 -12.37 19.02 1.11
CA VAL A 257 -12.83 18.85 -0.28
C VAL A 257 -13.23 17.40 -0.55
N LYS A 258 -14.14 17.20 -1.51
CA LYS A 258 -14.52 15.88 -2.02
C LYS A 258 -14.67 15.92 -3.53
N PHE A 259 -13.91 15.11 -4.24
CA PHE A 259 -13.77 15.19 -5.69
C PHE A 259 -13.72 13.80 -6.35
N GLY A 260 -14.13 13.73 -7.62
CA GLY A 260 -14.01 12.56 -8.48
C GLY A 260 -12.58 12.40 -9.03
N PRO A 261 -12.20 11.19 -9.48
CA PRO A 261 -10.87 10.95 -10.03
C PRO A 261 -10.53 11.84 -11.24
N GLU A 262 -11.52 12.31 -11.99
CA GLU A 262 -11.37 13.21 -13.14
C GLU A 262 -11.00 14.66 -12.75
N GLU A 263 -11.27 15.05 -11.50
CA GLU A 263 -11.06 16.41 -10.97
C GLU A 263 -9.71 16.53 -10.24
N TYR A 264 -8.91 15.46 -10.14
CA TYR A 264 -7.74 15.43 -9.25
C TYR A 264 -6.67 16.48 -9.60
N LEU A 265 -6.54 16.84 -10.87
CA LEU A 265 -5.60 17.87 -11.33
C LEU A 265 -6.01 19.28 -10.90
N ASP A 266 -7.27 19.52 -10.57
CA ASP A 266 -7.73 20.81 -10.04
C ASP A 266 -7.43 20.94 -8.54
N ILE A 267 -7.18 19.82 -7.86
CA ILE A 267 -7.05 19.76 -6.40
C ILE A 267 -5.61 19.51 -5.93
N ILE A 268 -4.86 18.69 -6.65
CA ILE A 268 -3.52 18.21 -6.25
C ILE A 268 -2.45 18.80 -7.17
N GLU A 269 -1.33 19.22 -6.59
CA GLU A 269 -0.12 19.61 -7.31
C GLU A 269 1.10 18.87 -6.76
N GLU A 270 2.13 18.72 -7.60
CA GLU A 270 3.35 18.00 -7.23
C GLU A 270 4.55 18.95 -7.24
N HIS A 271 5.23 19.09 -6.10
CA HIS A 271 6.47 19.83 -5.99
C HIS A 271 7.69 18.92 -6.17
N VAL A 272 8.78 19.46 -6.73
CA VAL A 272 10.03 18.71 -6.97
C VAL A 272 11.17 19.36 -6.20
N GLU A 273 11.90 18.54 -5.46
CA GLU A 273 13.10 18.92 -4.74
C GLU A 273 14.35 18.37 -5.45
N PRO A 274 15.47 19.11 -5.50
CA PRO A 274 16.67 18.69 -6.25
C PRO A 274 17.41 17.50 -5.63
N TRP A 275 17.08 17.13 -4.39
CA TRP A 275 17.80 16.14 -3.58
C TRP A 275 17.10 14.78 -3.51
N THR A 276 15.94 14.60 -4.14
CA THR A 276 15.20 13.32 -4.17
C THR A 276 14.42 13.17 -5.48
N SER A 277 14.21 11.93 -5.93
CA SER A 277 13.43 11.66 -7.14
C SER A 277 11.92 11.57 -6.87
N VAL A 278 11.52 11.33 -5.62
CA VAL A 278 10.10 11.34 -5.25
C VAL A 278 9.61 12.78 -5.17
N LYS A 279 8.47 13.04 -5.80
CA LYS A 279 7.81 14.35 -5.71
C LYS A 279 7.14 14.52 -4.34
N MET A 280 6.78 15.75 -4.01
CA MET A 280 6.05 16.11 -2.80
C MET A 280 4.66 16.63 -3.19
N PRO A 281 3.63 15.78 -3.23
CA PRO A 281 2.27 16.21 -3.53
C PRO A 281 1.69 17.07 -2.41
N TYR A 282 0.93 18.08 -2.78
CA TYR A 282 0.21 18.96 -1.86
C TYR A 282 -1.17 19.36 -2.43
N LEU A 283 -2.05 19.85 -1.57
CA LEU A 283 -3.35 20.40 -1.97
C LEU A 283 -3.14 21.84 -2.43
N LYS A 284 -3.62 22.20 -3.61
CA LYS A 284 -3.41 23.54 -4.20
C LYS A 284 -3.96 24.69 -3.37
N GLU A 285 -5.02 24.43 -2.63
CA GLU A 285 -5.79 25.42 -1.87
C GLU A 285 -5.44 25.43 -0.36
N VAL A 286 -4.30 24.86 0.03
CA VAL A 286 -3.78 24.86 1.41
C VAL A 286 -2.55 25.72 1.55
#